data_AF-A0A2V7FAM6-F1
#
_entry.id   AF-A0A2V7FAM6-F1
#
_cell.length_a   1.000
_cell.length_b   1.000
_cell.length_c   1.000
_cell.angle_alpha   90.00
_cell.angle_beta   90.00
_cell.angle_gamma   90.00
#
_symmetry.space_group_name_H-M   'P 1'
#
loop_
_entity.id
_entity.type
_entity.pdbx_description
1 polymer ?
#
loop_
_entity_poly.entity_id
_entity_poly.type
_entity_poly.pdbx_seq_one_letter_code
_entity_poly.pdbx_strand_id
1 'polypeptide(L)' 'ETMTVTGRKVDDALFTRVRRHFSEAQIVELTAAVALENFRSKFNTALGIEAQGFCVLK' A
#
# COMPACT_ATOMS: atom_id res chain seq x y z
N GLU A 1 2.07 4.57 -4.71
CA GLU A 1 3.04 5.29 -3.86
C GLU A 1 2.45 6.43 -3.03
N THR A 2 1.54 7.27 -3.55
CA THR A 2 0.96 8.42 -2.80
C THR A 2 0.47 8.07 -1.40
N MET A 3 -0.20 6.92 -1.24
CA MET A 3 -0.70 6.41 0.05
C MET A 3 0.39 5.99 1.05
N THR A 4 1.64 5.84 0.63
CA THR A 4 2.76 5.34 1.46
C THR A 4 3.67 6.46 1.95
N VAL A 5 3.66 7.62 1.29
CA VAL A 5 4.54 8.74 1.63
C VAL A 5 3.82 9.70 2.58
N THR A 6 4.33 9.82 3.82
CA THR A 6 3.83 10.79 4.80
C THR A 6 3.81 12.20 4.20
N GLY A 7 2.71 12.92 4.38
CA GLY A 7 2.54 14.29 3.89
C GLY A 7 2.03 14.40 2.45
N ARG A 8 1.98 13.31 1.68
CA ARG A 8 1.25 13.28 0.40
C ARG A 8 -0.23 13.00 0.63
N LYS A 9 -1.08 13.57 -0.22
CA LYS A 9 -2.53 13.34 -0.25
C LYS A 9 -2.92 12.76 -1.60
N VAL A 10 -3.89 11.87 -1.61
CA VAL A 10 -4.55 11.44 -2.85
C VAL A 10 -5.44 12.57 -3.31
N ASP A 11 -5.18 13.10 -4.51
CA ASP A 11 -6.02 14.11 -5.15
C ASP A 11 -7.08 13.47 -6.05
N ASP A 12 -8.07 14.27 -6.43
CA ASP A 12 -9.19 13.80 -7.25
C ASP A 12 -8.76 13.35 -8.65
N ALA A 13 -7.69 13.94 -9.20
CA ALA A 13 -7.16 13.55 -10.50
C ALA A 13 -6.57 12.13 -10.47
N LEU A 14 -5.81 11.80 -9.42
CA LEU A 14 -5.29 10.46 -9.17
C LEU A 14 -6.44 9.48 -8.91
N PHE A 15 -7.41 9.85 -8.07
CA PHE A 15 -8.55 8.98 -7.77
C PHE A 15 -9.38 8.67 -9.03
N THR A 16 -9.60 9.67 -9.89
CA THR A 16 -10.28 9.54 -11.18
C THR A 16 -9.55 8.58 -12.12
N ARG A 17 -8.21 8.67 -12.16
CA ARG A 17 -7.39 7.75 -12.98
C ARG A 17 -7.51 6.31 -12.48
N VAL A 18 -7.50 6.08 -11.16
CA VAL A 18 -7.64 4.74 -10.58
C VAL A 18 -9.01 4.14 -10.86
N ARG A 19 -10.10 4.92 -10.77
CA ARG A 19 -11.47 4.46 -11.11
C ARG A 19 -11.66 4.05 -12.58
N ARG A 20 -10.74 4.40 -13.48
CA ARG A 20 -10.78 3.90 -14.88
C ARG A 20 -10.39 2.43 -14.98
N HIS A 21 -9.75 1.87 -13.95
CA HIS A 21 -9.22 0.51 -13.96
C HIS A 21 -9.86 -0.41 -12.93
N PHE A 22 -10.43 0.16 -11.86
CA PHE A 22 -10.95 -0.59 -10.72
C PHE A 22 -12.34 -0.12 -10.33
N SER A 23 -13.18 -1.07 -9.89
CA SER A 23 -14.44 -0.77 -9.23
C SER A 23 -14.21 -0.13 -7.86
N GLU A 24 -15.24 0.48 -7.27
CA GLU A 24 -15.13 1.06 -5.93
C GLU A 24 -14.73 0.03 -4.88
N ALA A 25 -15.32 -1.18 -4.94
CA ALA A 25 -14.97 -2.27 -4.04
C ALA A 25 -13.49 -2.65 -4.17
N GLN A 26 -12.98 -2.78 -5.41
CA GLN A 26 -11.56 -3.05 -5.66
C GLN A 26 -10.65 -1.93 -5.16
N ILE A 27 -11.07 -0.67 -5.24
CA ILE A 27 -10.31 0.47 -4.70
C ILE A 27 -10.26 0.42 -3.18
N VAL A 28 -11.36 0.05 -2.52
CA VAL A 28 -11.39 -0.15 -1.06
C VAL A 28 -10.43 -1.26 -0.64
N GLU A 29 -10.48 -2.42 -1.33
CA GLU A 29 -9.57 -3.54 -1.09
C GLU A 29 -8.11 -3.15 -1.32
N LEU A 30 -7.81 -2.46 -2.43
CA LEU A 30 -6.46 -1.97 -2.73
C LEU A 30 -5.96 -1.02 -1.65
N THR A 31 -6.82 -0.11 -1.18
CA THR A 31 -6.49 0.85 -0.12
C THR A 31 -6.20 0.12 1.20
N ALA A 32 -7.00 -0.89 1.54
CA ALA A 32 -6.78 -1.71 2.73
C ALA A 32 -5.47 -2.49 2.66
N ALA A 33 -5.15 -3.09 1.50
CA ALA A 33 -3.89 -3.79 1.29
C ALA A 33 -2.68 -2.86 1.45
N VAL A 34 -2.72 -1.67 0.82
CA VAL A 34 -1.64 -0.68 0.96
C VAL A 34 -1.48 -0.22 2.42
N ALA A 35 -2.59 0.01 3.13
CA ALA A 35 -2.53 0.38 4.54
C ALA A 35 -1.90 -0.71 5.42
N LEU A 36 -2.27 -1.97 5.18
CA LEU A 36 -1.71 -3.12 5.91
C LEU A 36 -0.21 -3.27 5.65
N GLU A 37 0.25 -3.12 4.42
CA GLU A 37 1.67 -3.20 4.09
C GLU A 37 2.46 -2.03 4.66
N ASN A 38 1.90 -0.81 4.68
CA ASN A 38 2.50 0.32 5.37
C ASN A 38 2.64 0.08 6.88
N PHE A 39 1.64 -0.56 7.50
CA PHE A 39 1.71 -0.98 8.91
C PHE A 39 2.82 -2.01 9.12
N ARG A 40 2.83 -3.10 8.33
CA ARG A 40 3.83 -4.18 8.43
C ARG A 40 5.24 -3.63 8.24
N SER A 41 5.45 -2.74 7.28
CA SER A 41 6.73 -2.08 7.06
C SER A 41 7.22 -1.36 8.33
N LYS A 42 6.38 -0.52 8.96
CA LYS A 42 6.76 0.20 10.18
C LYS A 42 6.92 -0.72 11.39
N PHE A 43 6.00 -1.67 11.56
CA PHE A 43 5.97 -2.61 12.69
C PHE A 43 7.19 -3.53 12.66
N ASN A 44 7.45 -4.18 11.52
CA ASN A 44 8.55 -5.11 11.37
C ASN A 44 9.90 -4.41 11.56
N THR A 45 10.08 -3.24 10.94
CA THR A 45 11.32 -2.46 11.11
C THR A 45 11.53 -2.02 12.56
N ALA A 46 10.48 -1.56 13.25
CA ALA A 46 10.60 -1.13 14.65
C ALA A 46 10.99 -2.27 15.60
N LEU A 47 10.64 -3.52 15.25
CA LEU A 47 10.95 -4.71 16.05
C LEU A 47 12.18 -5.49 15.54
N GLY A 48 12.85 -5.02 14.47
CA GLY A 48 13.97 -5.74 13.86
C GLY A 48 13.57 -7.09 13.26
N ILE A 49 12.31 -7.24 12.82
CA ILE A 49 11.81 -8.46 12.18
C ILE A 49 12.34 -8.52 10.74
N GLU A 50 13.20 -9.51 10.47
CA GLU A 50 13.79 -9.74 9.16
C GLU A 50 12.98 -10.71 8.28
N ALA A 51 13.28 -10.69 6.98
CA ALA A 51 12.69 -11.61 6.03
C ALA A 51 13.21 -13.04 6.26
N GLN A 52 12.30 -14.02 6.22
CA GLN A 52 12.59 -15.43 6.50
C GLN A 52 13.08 -16.22 5.27
N GLY A 53 13.31 -15.56 4.15
CA GLY A 53 13.82 -16.20 2.92
C GLY A 53 12.81 -17.07 2.16
N PHE A 54 11.54 -17.07 2.51
CA PHE A 54 10.50 -17.86 1.82
C PHE A 54 10.16 -17.34 0.42
N CYS A 55 10.32 -16.03 0.19
CA CYS A 55 10.08 -15.42 -1.10
C CYS A 55 11.43 -15.15 -1.77
N VAL A 56 11.75 -15.97 -2.78
CA VAL A 56 12.89 -15.76 -3.66
C VAL A 56 12.43 -14.96 -4.88
N LEU A 57 12.97 -13.75 -5.04
CA LEU A 57 12.89 -13.05 -6.32
C LEU A 57 13.83 -13.79 -7.28
N LYS A 58 13.26 -14.51 -8.25
CA LYS A 58 14.00 -15.08 -9.38
C LYS A 58 14.31 -14.01 -10.41
#